data_AF-A0A2P5CR70-F1
#
_entry.id   AF-A0A2P5CR70-F1
#
_cell.length_a   1.000
_cell.length_b   1.000
_cell.length_c   1.000
_cell.angle_alpha   90.00
_cell.angle_beta   90.00
_cell.angle_gamma   90.00
#
_symmetry.space_group_name_H-M   'P 1'
#
loop_
_entity.id
_entity.type
_entity.pdbx_description
1 polymer ?
#
loop_
_entity_poly.entity_id
_entity_poly.type
_entity_poly.pdbx_seq_one_letter_code
_entity_poly.pdbx_strand_id
1 'polypeptide(L)'
;MSQTPSWVSGRRFIGLFVDMFCTTMIDVAVELQFPSYLFFASPASFLSFMLDVPSLDSQLSRNSVTELRVRGFVNSVPRSVLPTSVLKQGDGYSWYLHHGRKFTETKGIIVNTFTELEPFVLDTLSTSDVPKVYPVGSIMDLNGPAQWHPDRAQ
;
A
#
# COMPACT_ATOMS: atom_id res chain seq x y z
N MET A 1 15.88 -28.80 20.15
CA MET A 1 16.45 -27.51 20.60
C MET A 1 16.46 -26.57 19.40
N SER A 2 15.50 -25.64 19.31
CA SER A 2 15.43 -24.66 18.22
C SER A 2 16.51 -23.61 18.43
N GLN A 3 17.48 -23.52 17.51
CA GLN A 3 18.49 -22.47 17.54
C GLN A 3 17.82 -21.13 17.24
N THR A 4 17.94 -20.18 18.15
CA THR A 4 17.54 -18.79 17.93
C THR A 4 18.53 -18.13 16.97
N PRO A 5 18.07 -17.46 15.90
CA PRO A 5 18.96 -16.84 14.93
C PRO A 5 19.80 -15.71 15.55
N SER A 6 21.08 -15.64 15.17
CA SER A 6 22.15 -14.88 15.81
C SER A 6 22.19 -13.39 15.44
N TRP A 7 21.06 -12.69 15.47
CA TRP A 7 21.03 -11.21 15.39
C TRP A 7 21.34 -10.55 16.74
N VAL A 8 21.92 -11.30 17.68
CA VAL A 8 22.30 -10.83 19.01
C VAL A 8 23.53 -9.94 18.89
N SER A 9 23.30 -8.66 18.63
CA SER A 9 24.24 -7.58 18.99
C SER A 9 23.46 -6.29 19.26
N GLY A 10 23.13 -6.08 20.53
CA GLY A 10 22.76 -4.79 21.15
C GLY A 10 21.45 -4.10 20.74
N ARG A 11 20.86 -4.38 19.57
CA ARG A 11 19.68 -3.68 19.06
C ARG A 11 18.51 -4.65 18.82
N ARG A 12 17.37 -4.33 19.42
CA ARG A 12 16.11 -5.06 19.22
C ARG A 12 15.42 -4.54 17.96
N PHE A 13 15.31 -5.38 16.93
CA PHE A 13 14.46 -5.08 15.77
C PHE A 13 12.98 -5.25 16.18
N ILE A 14 12.15 -4.23 15.93
CA ILE A 14 10.76 -4.17 16.41
C ILE A 14 9.71 -4.21 15.29
N GLY A 15 10.13 -4.09 14.03
CA GLY A 15 9.24 -4.14 12.88
C GLY A 15 9.86 -3.54 11.63
N LEU A 16 9.23 -3.83 10.49
CA LEU A 16 9.64 -3.40 9.17
C LEU A 16 8.60 -2.46 8.57
N PHE A 17 9.04 -1.34 7.99
CA PHE A 17 8.17 -0.51 7.14
C PHE A 17 8.55 -0.76 5.69
N VAL A 18 7.57 -1.11 4.86
CA VAL A 18 7.77 -1.43 3.44
C VAL A 18 7.02 -0.43 2.57
N ASP A 19 7.60 -0.06 1.45
CA ASP A 19 6.89 0.72 0.42
C ASP A 19 5.87 -0.15 -0.34
N MET A 20 4.91 0.49 -1.01
CA MET A 20 3.87 -0.18 -1.81
C MET A 20 4.41 -1.12 -2.90
N PHE A 21 5.62 -0.88 -3.42
CA PHE A 21 6.30 -1.73 -4.40
C PHE A 21 7.14 -2.86 -3.76
N CYS A 22 7.33 -2.86 -2.44
CA CYS A 22 8.26 -3.76 -1.74
C CYS A 22 7.54 -4.85 -0.91
N THR A 23 6.38 -5.32 -1.35
CA THR A 23 5.57 -6.29 -0.59
C THR A 23 6.21 -7.66 -0.44
N THR A 24 7.21 -8.01 -1.25
CA THR A 24 7.99 -9.25 -1.07
C THR A 24 8.72 -9.28 0.28
N MET A 25 9.06 -8.11 0.85
CA MET A 25 9.67 -8.02 2.17
C MET A 25 8.68 -8.34 3.31
N ILE A 26 7.38 -8.38 3.03
CA ILE A 26 6.37 -8.84 4.00
C ILE A 26 6.58 -10.33 4.30
N ASP A 27 6.85 -11.15 3.29
CA ASP A 27 7.13 -12.58 3.46
C ASP A 27 8.37 -12.80 4.33
N VAL A 28 9.44 -12.03 4.07
CA VAL A 28 10.65 -12.05 4.89
C VAL A 28 10.37 -11.66 6.34
N ALA A 29 9.53 -10.64 6.56
CA ALA A 29 9.14 -10.25 7.92
C ALA A 29 8.36 -11.36 8.64
N VAL A 30 7.48 -12.08 7.93
CA VAL A 30 6.75 -13.25 8.45
C VAL A 30 7.71 -14.38 8.82
N GLU A 31 8.66 -14.73 7.95
CA GLU A 31 9.67 -15.76 8.21
C GLU A 31 10.53 -15.43 9.43
N LEU A 32 10.88 -14.16 9.60
CA LEU A 32 11.67 -13.67 10.73
C LEU A 32 10.83 -13.34 11.97
N GLN A 33 9.52 -13.57 11.93
CA GLN A 33 8.57 -13.32 13.02
C GLN A 33 8.54 -11.87 13.51
N PHE A 34 8.69 -10.92 12.58
CA PHE A 34 8.59 -9.49 12.84
C PHE A 34 7.32 -8.90 12.23
N PRO A 35 6.71 -7.90 12.88
CA PRO A 35 5.59 -7.19 12.27
C PRO A 35 6.08 -6.33 11.10
N SER A 36 5.34 -6.38 9.98
CA SER A 36 5.52 -5.46 8.86
C SER A 36 4.40 -4.41 8.86
N TYR A 37 4.73 -3.22 8.39
CA TYR A 37 3.82 -2.10 8.20
C TYR A 37 4.00 -1.57 6.77
N LEU A 38 2.91 -1.25 6.10
CA LEU A 38 2.96 -0.63 4.79
C LEU A 38 3.09 0.89 4.96
N PHE A 39 4.07 1.53 4.32
CA PHE A 39 4.07 2.96 4.10
C PHE A 39 3.55 3.23 2.69
N PHE A 40 2.37 3.82 2.59
CA PHE A 40 1.69 4.11 1.33
C PHE A 40 1.89 5.59 0.97
N ALA A 41 2.87 5.84 0.10
CA ALA A 41 3.26 7.17 -0.38
C ALA A 41 2.32 7.70 -1.49
N SER A 42 1.01 7.54 -1.32
CA SER A 42 -0.03 7.96 -2.25
C SER A 42 -1.35 8.22 -1.50
N PRO A 43 -2.36 8.84 -2.14
CA PRO A 43 -3.63 9.16 -1.48
C PRO A 43 -4.35 7.93 -0.90
N ALA A 44 -5.11 8.10 0.17
CA ALA A 44 -5.92 7.04 0.77
C ALA A 44 -6.99 6.51 -0.21
N SER A 45 -7.52 7.37 -1.09
CA SER A 45 -8.40 6.98 -2.19
C SER A 45 -7.76 5.94 -3.11
N PHE A 46 -6.48 6.10 -3.46
CA PHE A 46 -5.76 5.12 -4.28
C PHE A 46 -5.43 3.84 -3.49
N LEU A 47 -5.10 3.95 -2.19
CA LEU A 47 -4.97 2.77 -1.32
C LEU A 47 -6.26 1.95 -1.31
N SER A 48 -7.40 2.62 -1.15
CA SER A 48 -8.71 1.95 -1.16
C SER A 48 -8.96 1.23 -2.48
N PHE A 49 -8.58 1.82 -3.61
CA PHE A 49 -8.66 1.16 -4.91
C PHE A 49 -7.76 -0.09 -4.93
N MET A 50 -6.50 0.01 -4.51
CA MET A 50 -5.56 -1.12 -4.47
C MET A 50 -6.10 -2.30 -3.65
N LEU A 51 -6.74 -2.03 -2.51
CA LEU A 51 -7.34 -3.04 -1.64
C LEU A 51 -8.58 -3.71 -2.28
N ASP A 52 -9.28 -3.00 -3.17
CA ASP A 52 -10.46 -3.52 -3.88
C ASP A 52 -10.12 -4.24 -5.19
N VAL A 53 -8.98 -3.97 -5.82
CA VAL A 53 -8.63 -4.61 -7.10
C VAL A 53 -8.77 -6.16 -7.07
N PRO A 54 -8.30 -6.88 -6.04
CA PRO A 54 -8.50 -8.33 -5.95
C PRO A 54 -9.97 -8.79 -5.93
N SER A 55 -10.88 -8.03 -5.31
CA SER A 55 -12.31 -8.38 -5.25
C SER A 55 -13.05 -7.95 -6.53
N LEU A 56 -12.58 -6.89 -7.17
CA LEU A 56 -13.12 -6.36 -8.42
C LEU A 56 -12.62 -7.11 -9.66
N ASP A 57 -11.72 -8.08 -9.54
CA ASP A 57 -11.07 -8.79 -10.66
C ASP A 57 -12.08 -9.35 -11.70
N SER A 58 -13.14 -9.99 -11.21
CA SER A 58 -14.21 -10.54 -12.06
C SER A 58 -15.01 -9.47 -12.82
N GLN A 59 -15.09 -8.25 -12.30
CA GLN A 59 -15.73 -7.12 -12.98
C GLN A 59 -14.74 -6.43 -13.93
N LEU A 60 -13.48 -6.31 -13.53
CA LEU A 60 -12.42 -5.68 -14.30
C LEU A 60 -12.11 -6.44 -15.60
N SER A 61 -12.29 -7.77 -15.61
CA SER A 61 -12.18 -8.61 -16.81
C SER A 61 -13.34 -8.46 -17.81
N ARG A 62 -14.46 -7.81 -17.43
CA ARG A 62 -15.64 -7.62 -18.31
C ARG A 62 -15.62 -6.24 -18.96
N ASN A 63 -15.53 -6.22 -20.28
CA ASN A 63 -15.54 -4.96 -21.06
C ASN A 63 -16.90 -4.22 -21.00
N SER A 64 -17.98 -4.88 -20.60
CA SER A 64 -19.31 -4.26 -20.45
C SER A 64 -19.45 -3.40 -19.20
N VAL A 65 -18.54 -3.52 -18.23
CA VAL A 65 -18.56 -2.73 -17.00
C VAL A 65 -17.96 -1.35 -17.29
N THR A 66 -18.78 -0.30 -17.18
CA THR A 66 -18.37 1.09 -17.47
C THR A 66 -17.96 1.86 -16.23
N GLU A 67 -18.41 1.44 -15.04
CA GLU A 67 -18.10 2.07 -13.77
C GLU A 67 -17.92 1.02 -12.67
N LEU A 68 -17.11 1.32 -11.66
CA LEU A 68 -16.79 0.43 -10.55
C LEU A 68 -17.11 1.09 -9.21
N ARG A 69 -17.71 0.33 -8.31
CA ARG A 69 -17.89 0.76 -6.93
C ARG A 69 -16.63 0.42 -6.13
N VAL A 70 -15.81 1.42 -5.85
CA VAL A 70 -14.62 1.32 -5.00
C VAL A 70 -14.99 1.88 -3.63
N ARG A 71 -14.65 1.17 -2.54
CA ARG A 71 -15.14 1.50 -1.18
C ARG A 71 -14.79 2.93 -0.75
N GLY A 72 -13.60 3.41 -1.09
CA GLY A 72 -13.11 4.74 -0.74
C GLY A 72 -13.62 5.89 -1.61
N PHE A 73 -14.55 5.64 -2.54
CA PHE A 73 -15.13 6.66 -3.39
C PHE A 73 -16.63 6.80 -3.10
N VAL A 74 -17.08 8.04 -2.94
CA VAL A 74 -18.52 8.36 -2.72
C VAL A 74 -19.35 7.92 -3.93
N ASN A 75 -18.83 8.18 -5.13
CA ASN A 75 -19.46 7.85 -6.39
C ASN A 75 -18.75 6.68 -7.07
N SER A 76 -19.46 5.98 -7.95
CA SER A 76 -18.83 5.00 -8.83
C SER A 76 -17.69 5.63 -9.63
N VAL A 77 -16.59 4.90 -9.79
CA VAL A 77 -15.40 5.33 -10.52
C VAL A 77 -15.54 4.89 -11.98
N PRO A 78 -15.54 5.81 -12.95
CA PRO A 78 -15.57 5.44 -14.36
C PRO A 78 -14.37 4.56 -14.73
N ARG A 79 -14.60 3.50 -15.49
CA ARG A 79 -13.53 2.61 -15.95
C ARG A 79 -12.46 3.37 -16.73
N SER A 80 -12.84 4.42 -17.46
CA SER A 80 -11.94 5.24 -18.27
C SER A 80 -10.87 5.99 -17.46
N VAL A 81 -11.07 6.22 -16.16
CA VAL A 81 -10.10 6.94 -15.31
C VAL A 81 -9.14 6.03 -14.56
N LEU A 82 -9.28 4.71 -14.70
CA LEU A 82 -8.38 3.75 -14.07
C LEU A 82 -6.98 3.81 -14.69
N PRO A 83 -5.93 3.40 -13.94
CA PRO A 83 -4.59 3.28 -14.49
C PRO A 83 -4.58 2.42 -15.77
N THR A 84 -3.87 2.87 -16.80
CA THR A 84 -3.79 2.14 -18.08
C THR A 84 -3.25 0.73 -17.91
N SER A 85 -2.36 0.50 -16.94
CA SER A 85 -1.84 -0.81 -16.54
C SER A 85 -2.95 -1.77 -16.09
N VAL A 86 -3.95 -1.27 -15.37
CA VAL A 86 -5.14 -2.03 -14.97
C VAL A 86 -6.01 -2.34 -16.19
N LEU A 87 -6.22 -1.36 -17.07
CA LEU A 87 -7.08 -1.50 -18.25
C LEU A 87 -6.52 -2.48 -19.30
N LYS A 88 -5.19 -2.53 -19.45
CA LYS A 88 -4.52 -3.43 -20.39
C LYS A 88 -4.49 -4.89 -19.94
N GLN A 89 -4.82 -5.18 -18.68
CA GLN A 89 -4.91 -6.55 -18.14
C GLN A 89 -3.64 -7.41 -18.38
N GLY A 90 -2.47 -6.78 -18.48
CA GLY A 90 -1.17 -7.45 -18.65
C GLY A 90 -0.39 -7.56 -17.34
N ASP A 91 0.95 -7.67 -17.41
CA ASP A 91 1.81 -7.78 -16.22
C ASP A 91 1.58 -6.65 -15.22
N GLY A 92 1.37 -5.44 -15.72
CA GLY A 92 1.00 -4.28 -14.90
C GLY A 92 -0.26 -4.50 -14.08
N TYR A 93 -1.26 -5.25 -14.57
CA TYR A 93 -2.47 -5.58 -13.83
C TYR A 93 -2.21 -6.64 -12.75
N SER A 94 -1.40 -7.67 -13.06
CA SER A 94 -1.02 -8.69 -12.08
C SER A 94 -0.30 -8.09 -10.87
N TRP A 95 0.43 -6.99 -11.07
CA TRP A 95 1.04 -6.21 -10.00
C TRP A 95 -0.02 -5.67 -9.01
N TYR A 96 -1.10 -5.04 -9.47
CA TYR A 96 -2.16 -4.56 -8.58
C TYR A 96 -2.81 -5.70 -7.78
N LEU A 97 -3.09 -6.83 -8.45
CA LEU A 97 -3.67 -8.01 -7.80
C LEU A 97 -2.74 -8.58 -6.73
N HIS A 98 -1.44 -8.68 -7.02
CA HIS A 98 -0.44 -9.18 -6.09
C HIS A 98 -0.30 -8.26 -4.88
N HIS A 99 0.00 -6.99 -5.12
CA HIS A 99 0.26 -6.02 -4.06
C HIS A 99 -0.99 -5.75 -3.21
N GLY A 100 -2.17 -5.63 -3.83
CA GLY A 100 -3.44 -5.45 -3.11
C GLY A 100 -3.73 -6.57 -2.10
N ARG A 101 -3.42 -7.83 -2.44
CA ARG A 101 -3.53 -8.96 -1.50
C ARG A 101 -2.48 -8.88 -0.40
N LYS A 102 -1.22 -8.58 -0.74
CA LYS A 102 -0.14 -8.50 0.24
C LYS A 102 -0.34 -7.35 1.25
N PHE A 103 -0.98 -6.24 0.86
CA PHE A 103 -1.25 -5.13 1.77
C PHE A 103 -2.07 -5.55 2.99
N THR A 104 -3.00 -6.50 2.84
CA THR A 104 -3.85 -6.99 3.93
C THR A 104 -3.10 -7.84 4.95
N GLU A 105 -1.89 -8.30 4.63
CA GLU A 105 -1.05 -9.10 5.52
C GLU A 105 -0.18 -8.25 6.46
N THR A 106 -0.14 -6.93 6.25
CA THR A 106 0.60 -6.03 7.14
C THR A 106 -0.13 -5.82 8.47
N LYS A 107 0.63 -5.51 9.52
CA LYS A 107 0.07 -5.18 10.84
C LYS A 107 -0.67 -3.83 10.85
N GLY A 108 -0.35 -2.95 9.92
CA GLY A 108 -0.97 -1.64 9.78
C GLY A 108 -0.43 -0.91 8.56
N ILE A 109 -1.21 0.06 8.08
CA ILE A 109 -0.91 0.83 6.89
C ILE A 109 -0.78 2.30 7.28
N ILE A 110 0.35 2.91 6.98
CA ILE A 110 0.65 4.31 7.19
C ILE A 110 0.45 5.01 5.87
N VAL A 111 -0.33 6.09 5.86
CA VAL A 111 -0.63 6.85 4.64
C VAL A 111 -0.19 8.29 4.82
N ASN A 112 0.52 8.82 3.83
CA ASN A 112 0.94 10.21 3.82
C ASN A 112 -0.21 11.15 3.44
N THR A 113 -1.22 11.23 4.30
CA THR A 113 -2.43 12.07 4.17
C THR A 113 -2.92 12.49 5.56
N PHE A 114 -3.95 13.33 5.63
CA PHE A 114 -4.60 13.76 6.88
C PHE A 114 -6.12 13.76 6.74
N THR A 115 -6.83 13.69 7.86
CA THR A 115 -8.29 13.45 7.92
C THR A 115 -9.09 14.47 7.13
N GLU A 116 -8.74 15.75 7.22
CA GLU A 116 -9.45 16.85 6.58
C GLU A 116 -9.32 16.83 5.05
N LEU A 117 -8.26 16.20 4.50
CA LEU A 117 -8.06 16.09 3.06
C LEU A 117 -8.89 14.96 2.44
N GLU A 118 -8.97 13.82 3.12
CA GLU A 118 -9.58 12.59 2.59
C GLU A 118 -10.57 11.94 3.60
N PRO A 119 -11.54 12.69 4.17
CA PRO A 119 -12.32 12.24 5.32
C PRO A 119 -13.15 10.99 5.02
N PHE A 120 -13.79 10.94 3.85
CA PHE A 120 -14.68 9.85 3.47
C PHE A 120 -13.96 8.50 3.37
N VAL A 121 -12.82 8.46 2.67
CA VAL A 121 -12.08 7.22 2.50
C VAL A 121 -11.41 6.77 3.79
N LEU A 122 -10.92 7.71 4.61
CA LEU A 122 -10.32 7.37 5.90
C LEU A 122 -11.36 6.81 6.87
N ASP A 123 -12.58 7.37 6.92
CA ASP A 123 -13.70 6.82 7.69
C ASP A 123 -14.08 5.42 7.19
N THR A 124 -14.23 5.25 5.87
CA THR A 124 -14.55 3.96 5.25
C THR A 124 -13.50 2.89 5.56
N LEU A 125 -12.21 3.23 5.45
CA LEU A 125 -11.12 2.30 5.75
C LEU A 125 -11.03 1.97 7.24
N SER A 126 -11.42 2.89 8.14
CA SER A 126 -11.40 2.66 9.59
C SER A 126 -12.40 1.60 10.07
N THR A 127 -13.47 1.38 9.30
CA THR A 127 -14.54 0.41 9.58
C THR A 127 -14.49 -0.83 8.68
N SER A 128 -13.54 -0.89 7.75
CA SER A 128 -13.35 -2.00 6.82
C SER A 128 -12.54 -3.14 7.44
N ASP A 129 -12.71 -4.35 6.91
CA ASP A 129 -11.88 -5.52 7.24
C ASP A 129 -10.52 -5.44 6.52
N VAL A 130 -9.71 -4.47 6.92
CA VAL A 130 -8.35 -4.21 6.41
C VAL A 130 -7.43 -3.84 7.58
N PRO A 131 -6.09 -3.92 7.43
CA PRO A 131 -5.19 -3.46 8.48
C PRO A 131 -5.45 -2.00 8.85
N LYS A 132 -5.29 -1.67 10.13
CA LYS A 132 -5.54 -0.32 10.63
C LYS A 132 -4.75 0.72 9.85
N VAL A 133 -5.45 1.73 9.34
CA VAL A 133 -4.89 2.83 8.55
C VAL A 133 -4.54 4.01 9.47
N TYR A 134 -3.34 4.54 9.31
CA TYR A 134 -2.79 5.66 10.07
C TYR A 134 -2.46 6.82 9.12
N PRO A 135 -3.31 7.86 9.05
CA PRO A 135 -2.96 9.09 8.35
C PRO A 135 -1.90 9.86 9.16
N VAL A 136 -0.71 10.06 8.60
CA VAL A 136 0.43 10.72 9.27
C VAL A 136 0.99 11.91 8.48
N GLY A 137 0.25 12.37 7.48
CA GLY A 137 0.65 13.44 6.58
C GLY A 137 0.39 14.85 7.14
N SER A 138 0.94 15.88 6.49
CA SER A 138 1.76 15.81 5.28
C SER A 138 3.25 15.66 5.61
N ILE A 139 3.85 14.56 5.14
CA ILE A 139 5.30 14.34 5.13
C ILE A 139 5.83 14.89 3.82
N MET A 140 6.60 15.97 3.89
CA MET A 140 7.17 16.66 2.75
C MET A 140 8.63 17.00 3.05
N ASP A 141 9.48 16.95 2.03
CA ASP A 141 10.83 17.49 2.15
C ASP A 141 10.79 19.01 1.94
N LEU A 142 11.03 19.75 3.02
CA LEU A 142 11.02 21.21 3.01
C LEU A 142 12.34 21.81 2.50
N ASN A 143 13.39 21.00 2.36
CA ASN A 143 14.73 21.45 1.96
C ASN A 143 14.97 21.36 0.45
N GLY A 144 13.95 20.96 -0.32
CA GLY A 144 14.05 20.71 -1.76
C GLY A 144 14.70 19.36 -2.07
N PRO A 145 14.74 18.95 -3.36
CA PRO A 145 15.31 17.67 -3.74
C PRO A 145 16.75 17.56 -3.24
N ALA A 146 17.09 16.41 -2.64
CA ALA A 146 18.47 16.08 -2.32
C ALA A 146 19.33 16.31 -3.57
N GLN A 147 20.26 17.26 -3.51
CA GLN A 147 21.23 17.41 -4.58
C GLN A 147 22.01 16.11 -4.66
N TRP A 148 21.97 15.46 -5.81
CA TRP A 148 22.83 14.31 -6.06
C TRP A 148 24.28 14.81 -5.95
N HIS A 149 24.96 14.41 -4.87
CA HIS A 149 26.36 14.72 -4.67
C HIS A 149 27.17 13.53 -5.21
N PRO A 150 27.89 13.67 -6.33
CA PRO A 150 28.66 12.58 -6.94
C PRO A 150 29.63 11.89 -5.97
N ASP A 151 30.11 12.63 -4.96
CA ASP A 151 31.19 12.18 -4.09
C ASP A 151 30.74 11.55 -2.77
N ARG A 152 29.43 11.36 -2.53
CA ARG A 152 28.93 10.73 -1.28
C ARG A 152 29.13 9.20 -1.22
N ALA A 153 29.74 8.60 -2.24
CA ALA A 153 30.01 7.17 -2.32
C ALA A 153 31.49 6.81 -2.06
N GLN A 154 32.28 7.69 -1.44
CA GLN A 154 33.65 7.40 -0.98
C GLN A 154 33.68 7.13 0.53
#